data_AF-G1UNH2-F1
#
_entry.id   AF-G1UNH2-F1
#
_cell.length_a   1.000
_cell.length_b   1.000
_cell.length_c   1.000
_cell.angle_alpha   90.00
_cell.angle_beta   90.00
_cell.angle_gamma   90.00
#
_symmetry.space_group_name_H-M   'P 1'
#
loop_
_entity.id
_entity.type
_entity.pdbx_description
1 polymer ?
#
loop_
_entity_poly.entity_id
_entity_poly.type
_entity_poly.pdbx_seq_one_letter_code
_entity_poly.pdbx_strand_id
1 'polypeptide(L)'
;MIIDSNTVLLDSAPILGAVVTGDAVGLTSFFNPGREEPIPVSAKVVEDFKGGTSVAFKLQQAETKDGSYEDVSGSSVSVALADLVKGQRIGWRFLPFGASKPWLKIVATPTGTFTAGKVFAAIVREDALPYEKGMYIDGGVVKG
;
A
#
# COMPACT_ATOMS: atom_id res chain seq x y z
N MET A 1 1.05 -3.74 15.84
CA MET A 1 2.03 -3.65 14.73
C MET A 1 2.89 -2.42 14.95
N ILE A 2 4.20 -2.63 15.09
CA ILE A 2 5.19 -1.54 15.07
C ILE A 2 5.58 -1.33 13.61
N ILE A 3 5.71 -0.08 13.19
CA ILE A 3 6.10 0.28 11.82
C ILE A 3 7.43 1.03 11.88
N ASP A 4 8.37 0.63 11.03
CA ASP A 4 9.62 1.36 10.84
C ASP A 4 9.36 2.58 9.94
N SER A 5 9.77 3.76 10.37
CA SER A 5 9.63 4.99 9.59
C SER A 5 10.35 4.94 8.25
N ASN A 6 11.43 4.14 8.14
CA ASN A 6 12.21 3.99 6.90
C ASN A 6 11.51 3.10 5.86
N THR A 7 10.45 2.40 6.24
CA THR A 7 9.69 1.50 5.36
C THR A 7 8.34 2.06 4.95
N VAL A 8 8.07 3.33 5.28
CA VAL A 8 6.84 4.04 4.90
C VAL A 8 6.98 4.56 3.47
N LEU A 9 6.08 4.08 2.60
CA LEU A 9 6.00 4.48 1.19
C LEU A 9 5.18 5.76 1.03
N LEU A 10 4.10 5.91 1.79
CA LEU A 10 3.25 7.10 1.76
C LEU A 10 2.64 7.31 3.13
N ASP A 11 2.86 8.48 3.73
CA ASP A 11 2.26 8.83 5.01
C ASP A 11 1.20 9.91 4.84
N SER A 12 -0.04 9.48 4.64
CA SER A 12 -1.23 10.32 4.82
C SER A 12 -1.25 11.59 3.97
N ALA A 13 -0.50 11.60 2.85
CA ALA A 13 -0.53 12.70 1.90
C ALA A 13 -1.91 12.78 1.22
N PRO A 14 -2.47 13.99 1.05
CA PRO A 14 -3.78 14.14 0.43
C PRO A 14 -3.73 13.84 -1.07
N ILE A 15 -4.66 13.03 -1.56
CA ILE A 15 -4.77 12.64 -2.98
C ILE A 15 -6.02 13.33 -3.56
N LEU A 16 -5.84 14.51 -4.15
CA LEU A 16 -6.94 15.41 -4.52
C LEU A 16 -7.20 15.54 -6.03
N GLY A 17 -6.22 15.25 -6.89
CA GLY A 17 -6.40 15.36 -8.35
C GLY A 17 -5.11 15.32 -9.16
N ALA A 18 -3.97 15.67 -8.55
CA ALA A 18 -2.66 15.42 -9.13
C ALA A 18 -2.16 14.02 -8.76
N VAL A 19 -1.23 13.49 -9.56
CA VAL A 19 -0.48 12.29 -9.21
C VAL A 19 0.32 12.56 -7.94
N VAL A 20 0.22 11.65 -6.98
CA VAL A 20 0.98 11.70 -5.73
C VAL A 20 1.98 10.55 -5.74
N THR A 21 3.25 10.86 -5.56
CA THR A 21 4.32 9.88 -5.44
C THR A 21 4.86 9.90 -4.03
N GLY A 22 5.00 8.72 -3.46
CA GLY A 22 5.55 8.51 -2.14
C GLY A 22 7.08 8.55 -2.08
N ASP A 23 7.61 8.44 -0.87
CA ASP A 23 9.04 8.44 -0.63
C ASP A 23 9.70 7.15 -1.12
N ALA A 24 10.99 7.26 -1.45
CA ALA A 24 11.82 6.12 -1.82
C ALA A 24 12.16 5.27 -0.58
N VAL A 25 11.69 4.03 -0.55
CA VAL A 25 12.02 3.05 0.48
C VAL A 25 13.09 2.10 -0.03
N GLY A 26 14.15 1.92 0.75
CA GLY A 26 15.25 0.98 0.44
C GLY A 26 14.96 -0.42 0.98
N LEU A 27 14.86 -1.39 0.08
CA LEU A 27 14.90 -2.83 0.34
C LEU A 27 16.29 -3.39 0.02
N THR A 28 17.34 -2.62 0.32
CA THR A 28 18.73 -2.86 -0.13
C THR A 28 19.38 -4.12 0.44
N SER A 29 18.77 -4.72 1.46
CA SER A 29 19.17 -6.03 2.00
C SER A 29 18.68 -7.21 1.14
N PHE A 30 17.79 -6.97 0.18
CA PHE A 30 17.21 -7.98 -0.70
C PHE A 30 17.67 -7.78 -2.14
N PHE A 31 18.01 -8.89 -2.82
CA PHE A 31 18.34 -8.86 -4.24
C PHE A 31 17.09 -8.91 -5.14
N ASN A 32 16.08 -9.73 -4.78
CA ASN A 32 14.81 -9.83 -5.47
C ASN A 32 13.65 -9.85 -4.45
N PRO A 33 13.27 -8.71 -3.87
CA PRO A 33 12.41 -8.69 -2.68
C PRO A 33 11.04 -9.35 -2.88
N GLY A 34 10.46 -9.29 -4.10
CA GLY A 34 9.18 -9.92 -4.42
C GLY A 34 9.23 -11.45 -4.58
N ARG A 35 10.42 -12.05 -4.59
CA ARG A 35 10.62 -13.51 -4.72
C ARG A 35 11.05 -14.20 -3.42
N GLU A 36 11.29 -13.41 -2.37
CA GLU A 36 11.56 -13.92 -1.03
C GLU A 36 10.28 -14.49 -0.40
N GLU A 37 10.36 -14.91 0.87
CA GLU A 37 9.17 -15.16 1.68
C GLU A 37 8.21 -13.95 1.62
N PRO A 38 6.88 -14.16 1.63
CA PRO A 38 5.91 -13.09 1.38
C PRO A 38 6.12 -11.88 2.30
N ILE A 39 6.70 -10.81 1.74
CA ILE A 39 6.97 -9.57 2.48
C ILE A 39 5.64 -8.79 2.63
N PRO A 40 5.11 -8.61 3.84
CA PRO A 40 3.81 -7.96 4.04
C PRO A 40 3.80 -6.47 3.67
N VAL A 41 2.68 -6.03 3.10
CA VAL A 41 2.39 -4.63 2.77
C VAL A 41 1.14 -4.19 3.53
N SER A 42 1.26 -3.08 4.25
CA SER A 42 0.11 -2.41 4.89
C SER A 42 -0.21 -1.14 4.11
N ALA A 43 -1.14 -1.23 3.16
CA ALA A 43 -1.66 -0.10 2.42
C ALA A 43 -3.17 0.06 2.70
N LYS A 44 -3.59 1.24 3.19
CA LYS A 44 -4.97 1.49 3.61
C LYS A 44 -5.38 2.94 3.48
N VAL A 45 -6.68 3.16 3.31
CA VAL A 45 -7.31 4.48 3.38
C VAL A 45 -7.37 4.94 4.84
N VAL A 46 -6.87 6.13 5.12
CA VAL A 46 -6.88 6.73 6.49
C VAL A 46 -7.87 7.88 6.64
N GLU A 47 -8.33 8.45 5.52
CA GLU A 47 -9.39 9.45 5.44
C GLU A 47 -10.28 9.13 4.24
N ASP A 48 -11.60 9.18 4.41
CA ASP A 48 -12.58 8.90 3.36
C ASP A 48 -12.34 9.78 2.14
N PHE A 49 -12.40 9.17 0.95
CA PHE A 49 -12.36 9.92 -0.29
C PHE A 49 -13.72 10.55 -0.58
N LYS A 50 -13.71 11.79 -1.09
CA LYS A 50 -14.93 12.52 -1.46
C LYS A 50 -14.78 13.15 -2.83
N GLY A 51 -15.78 12.96 -3.70
CA GLY A 51 -15.68 13.33 -5.12
C GLY A 51 -14.89 12.30 -5.92
N GLY A 52 -14.46 12.67 -7.13
CA GLY A 52 -13.70 11.78 -8.03
C GLY A 52 -14.45 10.51 -8.45
N THR A 53 -13.73 9.56 -9.05
CA THR A 53 -14.29 8.27 -9.49
C THR A 53 -13.48 7.08 -8.98
N SER A 54 -12.16 7.16 -9.03
CA SER A 54 -11.26 6.07 -8.62
C SER A 54 -9.85 6.57 -8.36
N VAL A 55 -9.04 5.79 -7.65
CA VAL A 55 -7.59 6.01 -7.54
C VAL A 55 -6.87 4.75 -7.99
N ALA A 56 -5.95 4.90 -8.94
CA ALA A 56 -5.05 3.84 -9.35
C ALA A 56 -3.76 3.92 -8.52
N PHE A 57 -3.41 2.83 -7.86
CA PHE A 57 -2.18 2.68 -7.11
C PHE A 57 -1.23 1.73 -7.83
N LYS A 58 0.05 2.09 -7.87
CA LYS A 58 1.12 1.27 -8.42
C LYS A 58 2.33 1.33 -7.51
N LEU A 59 3.11 0.25 -7.52
CA LEU A 59 4.46 0.29 -6.98
C LEU A 59 5.43 0.52 -8.14
N GLN A 60 6.45 1.33 -7.90
CA GLN A 60 7.55 1.53 -8.83
C GLN A 60 8.88 1.17 -8.17
N GLN A 61 9.86 0.79 -8.97
CA GLN A 61 11.14 0.30 -8.47
C GLN A 61 12.35 0.85 -9.24
N ALA A 62 13.50 0.94 -8.58
CA ALA A 62 14.74 1.46 -9.15
C ALA A 62 16.00 0.78 -8.57
N GLU A 63 17.11 0.85 -9.31
CA GLU A 63 18.42 0.34 -8.87
C GLU A 63 19.06 1.23 -7.78
N THR A 64 18.78 2.54 -7.83
CA THR A 64 19.31 3.53 -6.89
C THR A 64 18.19 4.43 -6.39
N LYS A 65 18.38 5.02 -5.20
CA LYS A 65 17.38 5.88 -4.53
C LYS A 65 16.83 6.97 -5.44
N ASP A 66 17.74 7.65 -6.15
CA ASP A 66 17.45 8.82 -6.99
C ASP A 66 17.47 8.47 -8.49
N GLY A 67 17.44 7.17 -8.82
CA GLY A 67 17.47 6.69 -10.20
C GLY A 67 16.12 6.81 -10.91
N SER A 68 16.07 6.27 -12.13
CA SER A 68 14.83 6.13 -12.88
C SER A 68 13.98 4.99 -12.33
N TYR A 69 12.73 5.31 -12.00
CA TYR A 69 11.76 4.34 -11.48
C TYR A 69 10.91 3.77 -12.62
N GLU A 70 10.69 2.47 -12.59
CA GLU A 70 9.81 1.74 -13.50
C GLU A 70 8.68 1.06 -12.72
N ASP A 71 7.55 0.80 -13.38
CA ASP A 71 6.42 0.11 -12.75
C ASP A 71 6.81 -1.33 -12.36
N VAL A 72 6.47 -1.72 -11.13
CA VAL A 72 6.57 -3.10 -10.66
C VAL A 72 5.47 -3.92 -11.34
N SER A 73 5.87 -4.96 -12.09
CA SER A 73 4.92 -5.85 -12.76
C SER A 73 3.95 -6.51 -11.76
N GLY A 74 2.66 -6.52 -12.08
CA GLY A 74 1.62 -7.06 -11.20
C GLY A 74 1.26 -6.19 -10.00
N SER A 75 1.82 -4.98 -9.88
CA SER A 75 1.48 -4.07 -8.79
C SER A 75 0.26 -3.17 -9.06
N SER A 76 -0.25 -3.07 -10.29
CA SER A 76 -1.32 -2.11 -10.57
C SER A 76 -2.65 -2.51 -9.93
N VAL A 77 -3.21 -1.63 -9.10
CA VAL A 77 -4.52 -1.79 -8.45
C VAL A 77 -5.35 -0.54 -8.71
N SER A 78 -6.60 -0.69 -9.15
CA SER A 78 -7.55 0.42 -9.25
C SER A 78 -8.65 0.23 -8.22
N VAL A 79 -8.87 1.25 -7.39
CA VAL A 79 -9.90 1.23 -6.33
C VAL A 79 -10.95 2.27 -6.68
N ALA A 80 -12.20 1.84 -6.80
CA ALA A 80 -13.34 2.72 -7.05
C ALA A 80 -13.68 3.56 -5.82
N LEU A 81 -14.31 4.72 -6.01
CA LEU A 81 -14.74 5.60 -4.92
C LEU A 81 -15.55 4.86 -3.83
N ALA A 82 -16.40 3.90 -4.22
CA ALA A 82 -17.21 3.12 -3.29
C ALA A 82 -16.39 2.35 -2.24
N ASP A 83 -15.16 1.96 -2.60
CA ASP A 83 -14.24 1.19 -1.75
C ASP A 83 -13.14 2.06 -1.12
N LEU A 84 -13.08 3.35 -1.46
CA LEU A 84 -12.13 4.31 -0.91
C LEU A 84 -12.62 4.91 0.43
N VAL A 85 -13.00 4.03 1.35
CA VAL A 85 -13.51 4.36 2.69
C VAL A 85 -12.44 4.09 3.73
N LYS A 86 -12.38 4.91 4.78
CA LYS A 86 -11.43 4.77 5.88
C LYS A 86 -11.39 3.35 6.43
N GLY A 87 -10.18 2.82 6.55
CA GLY A 87 -9.91 1.46 7.03
C GLY A 87 -9.82 0.42 5.91
N GLN A 88 -10.31 0.71 4.70
CA GLN A 88 -10.20 -0.20 3.57
C GLN A 88 -8.75 -0.38 3.13
N ARG A 89 -8.38 -1.61 2.79
CA ARG A 89 -7.03 -1.93 2.28
C ARG A 89 -6.95 -1.67 0.79
N ILE A 90 -5.79 -1.18 0.37
CA ILE A 90 -5.40 -1.17 -1.04
C ILE A 90 -4.92 -2.59 -1.34
N GLY A 91 -5.35 -3.18 -2.45
CA GLY A 91 -5.37 -4.65 -2.71
C GLY A 91 -4.08 -5.46 -2.56
N TRP A 92 -2.95 -4.87 -2.17
CA TRP A 92 -1.73 -5.61 -1.85
C TRP A 92 -1.75 -6.08 -0.40
N ARG A 93 -1.63 -7.40 -0.23
CA ARG A 93 -1.32 -8.03 1.05
C ARG A 93 0.19 -8.23 1.24
N PHE A 94 0.86 -8.61 0.15
CA PHE A 94 2.30 -8.85 0.09
C PHE A 94 2.90 -8.09 -1.09
N LEU A 95 4.22 -7.90 -1.05
CA LEU A 95 4.97 -7.32 -2.15
C LEU A 95 4.78 -8.17 -3.42
N PRO A 96 4.43 -7.57 -4.58
CA PRO A 96 4.24 -8.32 -5.81
C PRO A 96 5.53 -9.02 -6.28
N PHE A 97 5.38 -10.18 -6.92
CA PHE A 97 6.50 -10.96 -7.49
C PHE A 97 7.38 -10.18 -8.47
N GLY A 98 6.84 -9.15 -9.11
CA GLY A 98 7.58 -8.27 -10.03
C GLY A 98 8.57 -7.33 -9.34
N ALA A 99 8.58 -7.23 -8.00
CA ALA A 99 9.52 -6.40 -7.26
C ALA A 99 10.90 -7.07 -7.23
N SER A 100 11.81 -6.59 -8.07
CA SER A 100 13.13 -7.17 -8.32
C SER A 100 14.27 -6.16 -8.16
N LYS A 101 13.99 -4.94 -7.69
CA LYS A 101 15.00 -3.90 -7.49
C LYS A 101 15.01 -3.39 -6.04
N PRO A 102 16.16 -2.86 -5.56
CA PRO A 102 16.35 -2.53 -4.14
C PRO A 102 15.68 -1.23 -3.68
N TRP A 103 15.09 -0.42 -4.57
CA TRP A 103 14.35 0.78 -4.19
C TRP A 103 12.91 0.70 -4.65
N LEU A 104 11.97 1.10 -3.80
CA LEU A 104 10.53 1.04 -4.05
C LEU A 104 9.88 2.40 -3.77
N LYS A 105 8.88 2.76 -4.58
CA LYS A 105 7.97 3.89 -4.37
C LYS A 105 6.54 3.44 -4.61
N ILE A 106 5.59 4.18 -4.05
CA ILE A 106 4.18 4.09 -4.42
C ILE A 106 3.79 5.31 -5.25
N VAL A 107 2.95 5.11 -6.26
CA VAL A 107 2.34 6.17 -7.05
C VAL A 107 0.83 6.02 -6.99
N ALA A 108 0.14 7.09 -6.60
CA ALA A 108 -1.31 7.19 -6.58
C ALA A 108 -1.78 8.17 -7.67
N THR A 109 -2.59 7.67 -8.61
CA THR A 109 -3.13 8.44 -9.74
C THR A 109 -4.65 8.55 -9.56
N PRO A 110 -5.17 9.70 -9.09
CA PRO A 110 -6.60 9.92 -8.99
C PRO A 110 -7.22 10.10 -10.39
N THR A 111 -8.45 9.61 -10.54
CA THR A 111 -9.32 9.88 -11.69
C THR A 111 -10.48 10.75 -11.22
N GLY A 112 -10.61 11.93 -11.82
CA GLY A 112 -11.49 12.99 -11.33
C GLY A 112 -10.88 13.78 -10.17
N THR A 113 -11.65 14.76 -9.68
CA THR A 113 -11.21 15.66 -8.60
C THR A 113 -11.81 15.24 -7.27
N PHE A 114 -10.94 14.97 -6.30
CA PHE A 114 -11.30 14.67 -4.92
C PHE A 114 -11.14 15.92 -4.03
N THR A 115 -12.01 16.07 -3.04
CA THR A 115 -11.94 17.17 -2.05
C THR A 115 -11.38 16.71 -0.70
N ALA A 116 -11.33 15.40 -0.48
CA ALA A 116 -10.73 14.74 0.67
C ALA A 116 -10.28 13.34 0.26
N GLY A 117 -9.34 12.77 1.01
CA GLY A 117 -8.81 11.43 0.76
C GLY A 117 -7.33 11.34 1.11
N LYS A 118 -6.99 10.39 1.98
CA LYS A 118 -5.60 10.11 2.39
C LYS A 118 -5.38 8.62 2.49
N VAL A 119 -4.15 8.22 2.17
CA VAL A 119 -3.71 6.83 2.22
C VAL A 119 -2.43 6.74 3.04
N PHE A 120 -2.33 5.65 3.79
CA PHE A 120 -1.10 5.21 4.40
C PHE A 120 -0.61 3.93 3.72
N ALA A 121 0.66 3.86 3.36
CA ALA A 121 1.28 2.66 2.79
C ALA A 121 2.68 2.46 3.38
N ALA A 122 2.97 1.23 3.84
CA ALA A 122 4.29 0.84 4.32
C ALA A 122 4.58 -0.63 4.06
N ILE A 123 5.86 -0.96 3.92
CA ILE A 123 6.35 -2.33 4.04
C ILE A 123 6.47 -2.67 5.52
N VAL A 124 5.91 -3.80 5.94
CA VAL A 124 5.81 -4.15 7.37
C VAL A 124 6.34 -5.55 7.61
N ARG A 125 6.88 -5.79 8.82
CA ARG A 125 7.42 -7.11 9.19
C ARG A 125 6.33 -8.17 9.33
N GLU A 126 5.17 -7.79 9.82
CA GLU A 126 4.09 -8.69 10.20
C GLU A 126 2.81 -8.32 9.45
N ASP A 127 2.14 -9.31 8.89
CA ASP A 127 0.81 -9.09 8.33
C ASP A 127 -0.19 -8.88 9.46
N ALA A 128 -0.58 -7.62 9.68
CA ALA A 128 -1.63 -7.28 10.63
C ALA A 128 -2.99 -7.39 9.93
N LEU A 129 -3.58 -8.58 9.98
CA LEU A 129 -4.99 -8.76 9.62
C LEU A 129 -5.87 -8.33 10.80
N PRO A 130 -6.94 -7.54 10.55
CA PRO A 130 -7.97 -7.35 11.57
C PRO A 130 -8.60 -8.70 11.89
N TYR A 131 -8.82 -8.98 13.17
CA TYR A 131 -9.61 -10.14 13.57
C TYR A 131 -11.05 -9.94 13.10
N GLU A 132 -11.56 -10.89 12.32
CA GLU A 132 -12.97 -10.93 11.97
C GLU A 132 -13.76 -11.73 13.01
N LYS A 133 -15.08 -11.56 12.98
CA LYS A 133 -15.99 -12.35 13.81
C LYS A 133 -15.77 -13.84 13.51
N GLY A 134 -15.53 -14.64 14.56
CA GLY A 134 -15.21 -16.06 14.44
C GLY A 134 -13.73 -16.40 14.33
N MET A 135 -12.84 -15.40 14.19
CA MET A 135 -11.38 -15.62 14.19
C MET A 135 -10.74 -15.61 15.58
N TYR A 136 -11.55 -15.41 16.63
CA TYR A 136 -11.10 -15.42 18.02
C TYR A 136 -12.05 -16.27 18.88
N ILE A 137 -11.48 -16.95 19.87
CA ILE A 137 -12.24 -17.70 20.87
C ILE A 137 -12.66 -16.71 21.95
N ASP A 138 -13.97 -16.45 22.04
CA ASP A 138 -14.56 -15.69 23.15
C ASP A 138 -15.26 -16.68 24.09
N GLY A 139 -14.71 -16.85 25.30
CA GLY A 139 -15.30 -17.73 26.32
C GLY A 139 -15.35 -19.22 25.94
N GLY A 140 -14.42 -19.71 25.12
CA GLY A 140 -14.35 -21.13 24.73
C GLY A 140 -15.31 -21.55 23.61
N VAL A 141 -16.01 -20.60 22.98
CA VAL A 141 -16.92 -20.87 21.85
C VAL A 141 -16.54 -20.01 20.65
N VAL A 142 -16.37 -20.64 19.48
CA VAL A 142 -16.20 -19.92 18.22
C VAL A 142 -17.56 -19.39 17.79
N LYS A 143 -17.72 -18.06 17.71
CA LYS A 143 -18.96 -17.40 17.26
C LYS A 143 -18.74 -16.78 15.87
N GLY A 144 -19.31 -17.38 14.84
CA GLY A 144 -19.44 -16.80 13.49
C GLY A 144 -20.51 -15.71 13.44
#